data_AF-A0A1V1PGV2-F1
#
_entry.id   AF-A0A1V1PGV2-F1
#
_cell.length_a   1.000
_cell.length_b   1.000
_cell.length_c   1.000
_cell.angle_alpha   90.00
_cell.angle_beta   90.00
_cell.angle_gamma   90.00
#
_symmetry.space_group_name_H-M   'P 1'
#
loop_
_entity.id
_entity.type
_entity.pdbx_description
1 polymer ?
#
loop_
_entity_poly.entity_id
_entity_poly.type
_entity_poly.pdbx_seq_one_letter_code
_entity_poly.pdbx_strand_id
1 'polypeptide(L)'
;MEKMGYTELNIPQSKLSVWGHFDIISVWVANGNKWESLIQGSELNLRYDPKPLQWNNDLTEAYYNKNMAKKIKLIWIRPFEFDIQSTSHLTDKFIPEMPAIIESVIRRWSFFASQRIQKDIWDLIPTHLLVEVKKAWEIACNMRITSYNLIPALKHEPGLWSGELSYENIPVFLMPYLDMAALLHVGKKTHYGCGTFALCKQEEY
;
A
#
# COMPACT_ATOMS: atom_id res chain seq x y z
N MET A 1 4.17 33.57 -0.05
CA MET A 1 5.62 33.49 0.24
C MET A 1 5.77 33.18 1.71
N GLU A 2 5.70 31.91 2.06
CA GLU A 2 5.89 31.46 3.45
C GLU A 2 7.39 31.35 3.70
N LYS A 3 7.88 32.12 4.67
CA LYS A 3 9.24 32.02 5.17
C LYS A 3 9.31 30.76 6.02
N MET A 4 10.02 29.74 5.54
CA MET A 4 10.48 28.63 6.38
C MET A 4 11.46 29.20 7.42
N GLY A 5 10.99 29.33 8.66
CA GLY A 5 11.86 29.58 9.80
C GLY A 5 12.55 28.27 10.17
N TYR A 6 13.81 28.13 9.79
CA TYR A 6 14.70 27.16 10.44
C TYR A 6 15.10 27.75 11.78
N THR A 7 14.48 27.29 12.85
CA THR A 7 15.01 27.51 14.21
C THR A 7 16.30 26.70 14.34
N GLU A 8 17.44 27.39 14.40
CA GLU A 8 18.72 26.78 14.75
C GLU A 8 18.69 26.32 16.21
N LEU A 9 18.31 25.06 16.43
CA LEU A 9 18.53 24.39 17.70
C LEU A 9 19.96 23.83 17.70
N ASN A 10 20.83 24.42 18.52
CA ASN A 10 22.16 23.90 18.83
C ASN A 10 22.05 22.58 19.59
N ILE A 11 21.87 21.47 18.88
CA ILE A 11 21.85 20.12 19.45
C ILE A 11 23.18 19.41 19.08
N PRO A 12 23.83 18.70 20.02
CA PRO A 12 25.08 17.99 19.74
C PRO A 12 24.90 17.00 18.59
N GLN A 13 25.62 17.23 17.49
CA GLN A 13 25.66 16.34 16.34
C GLN A 13 26.28 15.00 16.74
N SER A 14 25.46 13.95 16.85
CA SER A 14 25.99 12.61 17.07
C SER A 14 26.69 12.12 15.78
N LYS A 15 27.98 11.79 15.88
CA LYS A 15 28.83 11.33 14.76
C LYS A 15 28.47 9.94 14.21
N LEU A 16 27.41 9.31 14.72
CA LEU A 16 26.98 7.96 14.36
C LEU A 16 25.50 8.00 13.93
N SER A 17 25.22 8.82 12.91
CA SER A 17 23.88 8.89 12.34
C SER A 17 23.65 7.70 11.41
N VAL A 18 23.13 6.60 11.96
CA VAL A 18 22.60 5.45 11.19
C VAL A 18 21.53 5.92 10.18
N TRP A 19 20.93 7.08 10.43
CA TRP A 19 19.85 7.68 9.65
C TRP A 19 20.26 8.99 8.97
N GLY A 20 21.51 9.14 8.51
CA GLY A 20 22.00 10.31 7.75
C GLY A 20 21.35 11.68 8.03
N HIS A 21 21.85 12.45 9.00
CA HIS A 21 21.45 13.85 9.29
C HIS A 21 19.96 14.12 9.56
N PHE A 22 19.12 13.10 9.71
CA PHE A 22 17.71 13.29 10.09
C PHE A 22 17.54 13.29 11.61
N ASP A 23 16.86 14.30 12.15
CA ASP A 23 16.39 14.34 13.53
C ASP A 23 15.03 13.63 13.63
N ILE A 24 15.01 12.45 14.27
CA ILE A 24 13.79 11.67 14.45
C ILE A 24 13.02 12.21 15.65
N ILE A 25 11.98 12.99 15.38
CA ILE A 25 11.12 13.59 16.42
C ILE A 25 10.10 12.61 17.02
N SER A 26 9.70 11.60 16.25
CA SER A 26 8.74 10.59 16.67
C SER A 26 8.87 9.34 15.83
N VAL A 27 8.72 8.18 16.46
CA VAL A 27 8.54 6.90 15.80
C VAL A 27 7.20 6.36 16.23
N TRP A 28 6.43 5.85 15.28
CA TRP A 28 5.12 5.26 15.51
C TRP A 28 5.13 3.82 15.04
N VAL A 29 4.35 2.97 15.71
CA VAL A 29 4.17 1.58 15.33
C VAL A 29 2.69 1.31 15.18
N ALA A 30 2.33 0.59 14.13
CA ALA A 30 0.97 0.12 13.94
C ALA A 30 0.69 -1.03 14.92
N ASN A 31 -0.38 -0.89 15.69
CA ASN A 31 -0.98 -1.94 16.51
C ASN A 31 -2.46 -2.01 16.11
N GLY A 32 -2.77 -2.89 15.17
CA GLY A 32 -4.07 -2.92 14.52
C GLY A 32 -4.45 -1.60 13.84
N ASN A 33 -5.61 -1.06 14.21
CA ASN A 33 -6.11 0.22 13.71
C ASN A 33 -5.59 1.45 14.48
N LYS A 34 -4.62 1.28 15.39
CA LYS A 34 -4.04 2.36 16.19
C LYS A 34 -2.57 2.54 15.86
N TRP A 35 -2.16 3.81 15.85
CA TRP A 35 -0.75 4.19 15.85
C TRP A 35 -0.32 4.45 17.29
N GLU A 36 0.64 3.68 17.76
CA GLU A 36 1.23 3.82 19.09
C GLU A 36 2.60 4.48 18.97
N SER A 37 2.88 5.46 19.83
CA SER A 37 4.16 6.17 19.80
C SER A 37 5.25 5.35 20.51
N LEU A 38 6.33 5.08 19.80
CA LEU A 38 7.58 4.54 20.33
C LEU A 38 8.48 5.64 20.91
N ILE A 39 8.44 6.83 20.30
CA ILE A 39 9.21 8.00 20.75
C ILE A 39 8.26 9.19 20.92
N GLN A 40 8.19 9.73 22.13
CA GLN A 40 7.44 10.94 22.45
C GLN A 40 8.39 11.96 23.09
N GLY A 41 8.52 13.15 22.47
CA GLY A 41 9.33 14.24 23.04
C GLY A 41 10.80 13.87 23.29
N SER A 42 11.43 13.15 22.34
CA SER A 42 12.79 12.61 22.45
C SER A 42 13.00 11.46 23.45
N GLU A 43 11.95 10.98 24.11
CA GLU A 43 12.04 9.79 24.97
C GLU A 43 11.62 8.53 24.23
N LEU A 44 12.51 7.53 24.18
CA LEU A 44 12.23 6.21 23.62
C LEU A 44 11.61 5.29 24.68
N ASN A 45 10.44 4.73 24.38
CA ASN A 45 9.78 3.76 25.25
C ASN A 45 10.44 2.37 25.13
N LEU A 46 11.45 2.11 25.96
CA LEU A 46 12.17 0.82 26.02
C LEU A 46 11.34 -0.35 26.59
N ARG A 47 10.16 -0.08 27.15
CA ARG A 47 9.26 -1.12 27.66
C ARG A 47 8.33 -1.67 26.59
N TYR A 48 8.28 -1.01 25.43
CA TYR A 48 7.47 -1.47 24.31
C TYR A 48 8.19 -2.56 23.55
N ASP A 49 7.54 -3.72 23.40
CA ASP A 49 8.06 -4.89 22.70
C ASP A 49 7.24 -5.09 21.41
N PRO A 50 7.59 -4.42 20.30
CA PRO A 50 6.82 -4.47 19.07
C PRO A 50 6.84 -5.90 18.50
N LYS A 51 5.65 -6.48 18.28
CA LYS A 51 5.55 -7.80 17.63
C LYS A 51 5.40 -7.63 16.11
N PRO A 52 6.12 -8.41 15.28
CA PRO A 52 6.03 -8.30 13.82
C PRO A 52 4.61 -8.47 13.25
N LEU A 53 3.72 -9.17 13.96
CA LEU A 53 2.34 -9.39 13.53
C LEU A 53 1.35 -8.40 14.13
N GLN A 54 1.74 -7.53 15.06
CA GLN A 54 0.77 -6.69 15.79
C GLN A 54 0.03 -5.68 14.92
N TRP A 55 0.54 -5.38 13.72
CA TRP A 55 -0.16 -4.55 12.74
C TRP A 55 -1.53 -5.14 12.37
N ASN A 56 -1.71 -6.46 12.51
CA ASN A 56 -2.97 -7.14 12.22
C ASN A 56 -3.85 -7.37 13.44
N ASN A 57 -3.43 -6.90 14.62
CA ASN A 57 -4.29 -6.94 15.80
C ASN A 57 -5.61 -6.23 15.48
N ASP A 58 -6.75 -6.81 15.85
CA ASP A 58 -8.08 -6.24 15.58
C ASP A 58 -8.48 -6.05 14.10
N LEU A 59 -7.64 -6.44 13.12
CA LEU A 59 -8.01 -6.53 11.69
C LEU A 59 -8.88 -7.78 11.47
N THR A 60 -10.12 -7.72 11.96
CA THR A 60 -11.14 -8.74 11.73
C THR A 60 -12.00 -8.36 10.53
N GLU A 61 -12.77 -9.30 9.97
CA GLU A 61 -13.78 -8.98 8.94
C GLU A 61 -14.76 -7.88 9.40
N ALA A 62 -14.97 -7.73 10.72
CA ALA A 62 -15.81 -6.68 11.28
C ALA A 62 -15.25 -5.26 11.08
N TYR A 63 -13.93 -5.12 10.90
CA TYR A 63 -13.28 -3.85 10.53
C TYR A 63 -13.73 -3.41 9.14
N TYR A 64 -13.73 -4.36 8.20
CA TYR A 64 -14.16 -4.13 6.82
C TYR A 64 -15.67 -4.25 6.69
N ASN A 65 -16.38 -3.20 7.08
CA ASN A 65 -17.83 -3.20 6.93
C ASN A 65 -18.24 -3.24 5.44
N LYS A 66 -19.40 -3.86 5.15
CA LYS A 66 -19.93 -3.96 3.78
C LYS A 66 -20.12 -2.59 3.09
N ASN A 67 -20.28 -1.51 3.86
CA ASN A 67 -20.45 -0.17 3.31
C ASN A 67 -19.13 0.47 2.85
N MET A 68 -17.99 0.09 3.43
CA MET A 68 -16.66 0.50 2.94
C MET A 68 -16.37 -0.13 1.59
N ALA A 69 -16.79 -1.38 1.39
CA ALA A 69 -16.47 -2.17 0.21
C ALA A 69 -17.35 -1.87 -1.02
N LYS A 70 -18.46 -1.13 -0.86
CA LYS A 70 -19.39 -0.80 -1.95
C LYS A 70 -18.77 0.07 -3.04
N LYS A 71 -18.02 1.09 -2.66
CA LYS A 71 -17.44 2.04 -3.62
C LYS A 71 -16.12 2.59 -3.10
N ILE A 72 -15.04 2.07 -3.66
CA ILE A 72 -13.68 2.40 -3.25
C ILE A 72 -12.97 3.09 -4.38
N LYS A 73 -12.33 4.20 -4.04
CA LYS A 73 -11.43 4.93 -4.90
C LYS A 73 -9.99 4.69 -4.42
N LEU A 74 -9.13 4.23 -5.32
CA LEU A 74 -7.68 4.24 -5.16
C LEU A 74 -7.17 5.61 -5.62
N ILE A 75 -6.53 6.34 -4.71
CA ILE A 75 -5.90 7.63 -5.01
C ILE A 75 -4.39 7.40 -5.02
N TRP A 76 -3.78 7.41 -6.20
CA TRP A 76 -2.34 7.20 -6.37
C TRP A 76 -1.56 8.44 -5.92
N ILE A 77 -0.95 8.33 -4.75
CA ILE A 77 -0.12 9.38 -4.12
C ILE A 77 1.21 9.51 -4.88
N ARG A 78 1.72 8.39 -5.38
CA ARG A 78 2.94 8.33 -6.19
C ARG A 78 2.63 7.69 -7.53
N PRO A 79 3.34 8.07 -8.60
CA PRO A 79 3.09 7.48 -9.90
C PRO A 79 3.28 5.96 -9.89
N PHE A 80 2.54 5.26 -10.73
CA PHE A 80 2.56 3.81 -10.84
C PHE A 80 2.82 3.37 -12.29
N GLU A 81 3.25 2.12 -12.42
CA GLU A 81 3.48 1.45 -13.69
C GLU A 81 3.30 -0.06 -13.47
N PHE A 82 2.54 -0.73 -14.33
CA PHE A 82 2.35 -2.19 -14.30
C PHE A 82 2.80 -2.80 -15.62
N ASP A 83 2.95 -4.12 -15.67
CA ASP A 83 3.20 -4.83 -16.92
C ASP A 83 1.97 -4.78 -17.83
N ILE A 84 2.21 -4.63 -19.14
CA ILE A 84 1.16 -4.50 -20.16
C ILE A 84 0.17 -5.67 -20.10
N GLN A 85 0.69 -6.89 -19.86
CA GLN A 85 -0.10 -8.12 -19.75
C GLN A 85 -1.05 -8.12 -18.55
N SER A 86 -0.79 -7.29 -17.55
CA SER A 86 -1.55 -7.17 -16.31
C SER A 86 -2.42 -5.90 -16.30
N THR A 87 -2.60 -5.26 -17.46
CA THR A 87 -3.38 -4.03 -17.58
C THR A 87 -4.47 -4.15 -18.62
N SER A 88 -5.63 -3.58 -18.30
CA SER A 88 -6.67 -3.35 -19.30
C SER A 88 -6.27 -2.20 -20.21
N HIS A 89 -6.47 -2.39 -21.51
CA HIS A 89 -6.37 -1.31 -22.49
C HIS A 89 -7.69 -0.56 -22.52
N LEU A 90 -7.78 0.51 -21.74
CA LEU A 90 -8.96 1.40 -21.76
C LEU A 90 -8.57 2.67 -22.48
N THR A 91 -9.09 2.83 -23.70
CA THR A 91 -8.66 3.84 -24.67
C THR A 91 -7.15 3.68 -24.97
N ASP A 92 -6.31 4.59 -24.49
CA ASP A 92 -4.85 4.60 -24.69
C ASP A 92 -4.06 4.47 -23.37
N LYS A 93 -4.75 4.12 -22.27
CA LYS A 93 -4.14 4.02 -20.95
C LYS A 93 -4.07 2.56 -20.52
N PHE A 94 -2.91 2.18 -19.99
CA PHE A 94 -2.68 0.90 -19.34
C PHE A 94 -3.13 1.00 -17.89
N ILE A 95 -4.36 0.57 -17.62
CA ILE A 95 -4.97 0.66 -16.29
C ILE A 95 -4.86 -0.68 -15.58
N PRO A 96 -4.27 -0.75 -14.37
CA PRO A 96 -4.16 -2.00 -13.63
C PRO A 96 -5.55 -2.51 -13.27
N GLU A 97 -5.81 -3.76 -13.62
CA GLU A 97 -6.98 -4.47 -13.13
C GLU A 97 -6.76 -4.88 -11.67
N MET A 98 -7.85 -5.20 -10.96
CA MET A 98 -7.75 -5.66 -9.58
C MET A 98 -6.79 -6.85 -9.39
N PRO A 99 -6.77 -7.88 -10.24
CA PRO A 99 -5.84 -9.01 -10.12
C PRO A 99 -4.37 -8.57 -10.15
N ALA A 100 -4.02 -7.59 -10.99
CA ALA A 100 -2.66 -7.09 -11.10
C ALA A 100 -2.18 -6.39 -9.82
N ILE A 101 -3.08 -5.67 -9.16
CA ILE A 101 -2.81 -5.05 -7.86
C ILE A 101 -2.57 -6.14 -6.81
N ILE A 102 -3.48 -7.12 -6.71
CA ILE A 102 -3.40 -8.22 -5.73
C ILE A 102 -2.14 -9.08 -5.95
N GLU A 103 -1.83 -9.44 -7.19
CA GLU A 103 -0.61 -10.18 -7.53
C GLU A 103 0.64 -9.41 -7.17
N SER A 104 0.68 -8.11 -7.43
CA SER A 104 1.81 -7.27 -7.05
C SER A 104 2.07 -7.32 -5.55
N VAL A 105 1.02 -7.31 -4.72
CA VAL A 105 1.15 -7.46 -3.26
C VAL A 105 1.70 -8.82 -2.89
N ILE A 106 1.14 -9.90 -3.43
CA ILE A 106 1.56 -11.25 -3.05
C ILE A 106 3.02 -11.50 -3.45
N ARG A 107 3.42 -11.04 -4.65
CA ARG A 107 4.82 -11.09 -5.09
C ARG A 107 5.73 -10.25 -4.20
N ARG A 108 5.26 -9.07 -3.77
CA ARG A 108 6.05 -8.19 -2.90
C ARG A 108 6.20 -8.80 -1.50
N TRP A 109 5.14 -9.39 -0.97
CA TRP A 109 5.16 -10.08 0.31
C TRP A 109 6.06 -11.32 0.27
N SER A 110 6.00 -12.13 -0.79
CA SER A 110 6.85 -13.32 -0.91
C SER A 110 8.33 -13.01 -1.01
N PHE A 111 8.68 -11.86 -1.60
CA PHE A 111 10.04 -11.32 -1.58
C PHE A 111 10.55 -11.08 -0.14
N PHE A 112 9.67 -10.65 0.76
CA PHE A 112 10.02 -10.47 2.18
C PHE A 112 10.02 -11.78 2.97
N ALA A 113 9.15 -12.72 2.60
CA ALA A 113 9.01 -14.00 3.31
C ALA A 113 10.07 -15.05 2.92
N SER A 114 10.66 -14.96 1.73
CA SER A 114 11.65 -15.95 1.25
C SER A 114 12.65 -15.35 0.27
N GLN A 115 13.85 -15.92 0.18
CA GLN A 115 14.86 -15.49 -0.78
C GLN A 115 14.36 -15.69 -2.21
N ARG A 116 14.15 -14.57 -2.94
CA ARG A 116 13.98 -14.46 -4.41
C ARG A 116 13.44 -15.71 -5.08
N ILE A 117 12.24 -16.16 -4.75
CA ILE A 117 11.66 -17.27 -5.47
C ILE A 117 10.83 -16.71 -6.64
N GLN A 118 11.28 -16.99 -7.86
CA GLN A 118 10.43 -16.92 -9.07
C GLN A 118 9.44 -18.09 -9.06
N LYS A 119 8.58 -18.11 -8.05
CA LYS A 119 7.48 -19.08 -7.95
C LYS A 119 6.24 -18.45 -8.55
N ASP A 120 5.35 -19.30 -9.06
CA ASP A 120 4.01 -18.88 -9.39
C ASP A 120 3.33 -18.34 -8.11
N ILE A 121 2.45 -17.35 -8.24
CA ILE A 121 1.68 -16.82 -7.12
C ILE A 121 0.95 -17.93 -6.36
N TRP A 122 0.50 -18.96 -7.10
CA TRP A 122 -0.21 -20.11 -6.55
C TRP A 122 0.66 -21.00 -5.66
N ASP A 123 1.97 -21.02 -5.91
CA ASP A 123 2.92 -21.80 -5.10
C ASP A 123 3.25 -21.11 -3.76
N LEU A 124 2.87 -19.84 -3.62
CA LEU A 124 3.10 -19.03 -2.42
C LEU A 124 1.95 -19.14 -1.41
N ILE A 125 0.81 -19.67 -1.85
CA ILE A 125 -0.41 -19.75 -1.04
C ILE A 125 -0.47 -21.15 -0.37
N PRO A 126 -0.65 -21.22 0.97
CA PRO A 126 -0.83 -22.50 1.65
C PRO A 126 -1.98 -23.32 1.02
N THR A 127 -1.78 -24.62 0.84
CA THR A 127 -2.74 -25.49 0.12
C THR A 127 -4.16 -25.43 0.69
N HIS A 128 -4.31 -25.25 2.00
CA HIS A 128 -5.62 -25.14 2.66
C HIS A 128 -6.37 -23.84 2.32
N LEU A 129 -5.67 -22.76 1.94
CA LEU A 129 -6.25 -21.48 1.53
C LEU A 129 -6.45 -21.37 0.01
N LEU A 130 -5.85 -22.26 -0.76
CA LEU A 130 -5.76 -22.14 -2.21
C LEU A 130 -7.13 -22.10 -2.90
N VAL A 131 -8.13 -22.83 -2.39
CA VAL A 131 -9.50 -22.79 -2.91
C VAL A 131 -10.15 -21.42 -2.68
N GLU A 132 -9.98 -20.85 -1.48
CA GLU A 132 -10.54 -19.55 -1.13
C GLU A 132 -9.86 -18.42 -1.90
N VAL A 133 -8.52 -18.46 -1.99
CA VAL A 133 -7.76 -17.46 -2.74
C VAL A 133 -8.04 -17.56 -4.25
N LYS A 134 -8.27 -18.75 -4.80
CA LYS A 134 -8.70 -18.88 -6.21
C LYS A 134 -10.08 -18.29 -6.45
N LYS A 135 -11.06 -18.55 -5.57
CA LYS A 135 -12.39 -17.91 -5.66
C LYS A 135 -12.28 -16.38 -5.55
N ALA A 136 -11.46 -15.92 -4.62
CA ALA A 136 -11.15 -14.50 -4.43
C ALA A 136 -10.58 -13.87 -5.70
N TRP A 137 -9.62 -14.55 -6.31
CA TRP A 137 -8.98 -14.15 -7.56
C TRP A 137 -9.96 -14.13 -8.74
N GLU A 138 -10.79 -15.16 -8.90
CA GLU A 138 -11.84 -15.19 -9.92
C GLU A 138 -12.79 -14.01 -9.78
N ILE A 139 -13.17 -13.64 -8.56
CA ILE A 139 -13.99 -12.45 -8.33
C ILE A 139 -13.22 -11.19 -8.72
N ALA A 140 -11.95 -11.07 -8.32
CA ALA A 140 -11.10 -9.94 -8.69
C ALA A 140 -10.96 -9.77 -10.21
N CYS A 141 -10.80 -10.87 -10.96
CA CYS A 141 -10.74 -10.86 -12.43
C CYS A 141 -12.02 -10.34 -13.09
N ASN A 142 -13.16 -10.52 -12.43
CA ASN A 142 -14.44 -10.04 -12.94
C ASN A 142 -14.79 -8.62 -12.47
N MET A 143 -13.96 -8.00 -11.61
CA MET A 143 -14.19 -6.64 -11.15
C MET A 143 -13.93 -5.64 -12.28
N ARG A 144 -14.83 -4.66 -12.39
CA ARG A 144 -14.74 -3.61 -13.39
C ARG A 144 -14.33 -2.29 -12.75
N ILE A 145 -13.47 -1.57 -13.46
CA ILE A 145 -13.17 -0.18 -13.16
C ILE A 145 -14.41 0.63 -13.56
N THR A 146 -14.95 1.41 -12.63
CA THR A 146 -16.19 2.18 -12.86
C THR A 146 -15.92 3.62 -13.25
N SER A 147 -14.80 4.18 -12.80
CA SER A 147 -14.30 5.47 -13.26
C SER A 147 -12.78 5.55 -13.07
N TYR A 148 -12.14 6.39 -13.87
CA TYR A 148 -10.72 6.68 -13.75
C TYR A 148 -10.45 8.13 -14.11
N ASN A 149 -9.51 8.75 -13.40
CA ASN A 149 -8.96 10.05 -13.73
C ASN A 149 -7.44 9.95 -13.61
N LEU A 150 -6.81 9.47 -14.68
CA LEU A 150 -5.36 9.27 -14.74
C LEU A 150 -4.70 10.35 -15.58
N ILE A 151 -3.59 10.88 -15.07
CA ILE A 151 -2.69 11.79 -15.79
C ILE A 151 -1.31 11.14 -15.94
N PRO A 152 -0.56 11.46 -17.00
CA PRO A 152 0.83 11.04 -17.12
C PRO A 152 1.66 11.52 -15.93
N ALA A 153 2.61 10.71 -15.49
CA ALA A 153 3.63 11.11 -14.53
C ALA A 153 4.50 12.25 -15.11
N LEU A 154 5.05 13.09 -14.24
CA LEU A 154 6.00 14.12 -14.66
C LEU A 154 7.27 13.46 -15.24
N LYS A 155 7.91 14.11 -16.22
CA LYS A 155 9.05 13.55 -16.98
C LYS A 155 10.21 13.01 -16.13
N HIS A 156 10.39 13.54 -14.93
CA HIS A 156 11.49 13.18 -14.01
C HIS A 156 11.04 12.26 -12.86
N GLU A 157 9.75 11.92 -12.78
CA GLU A 157 9.26 10.99 -11.78
C GLU A 157 9.26 9.55 -12.32
N PRO A 158 9.64 8.57 -11.50
CA PRO A 158 9.53 7.18 -11.88
C PRO A 158 8.04 6.75 -11.91
N GLY A 159 7.66 6.01 -12.96
CA GLY A 159 6.30 5.53 -13.20
C GLY A 159 5.73 6.06 -14.51
N LEU A 160 4.48 5.73 -14.83
CA LEU A 160 3.80 6.20 -16.05
C LEU A 160 2.57 7.04 -15.75
N TRP A 161 1.79 6.67 -14.73
CA TRP A 161 0.48 7.25 -14.47
C TRP A 161 0.33 7.66 -13.01
N SER A 162 -0.46 8.71 -12.75
CA SER A 162 -0.92 9.15 -11.43
C SER A 162 -2.40 9.51 -11.49
N GLY A 163 -3.06 9.63 -10.34
CA GLY A 163 -4.46 10.04 -10.26
C GLY A 163 -5.33 9.02 -9.55
N GLU A 164 -6.53 8.78 -10.07
CA GLU A 164 -7.57 8.04 -9.35
C GLU A 164 -8.15 6.88 -10.17
N LEU A 165 -8.44 5.75 -9.49
CA LEU A 165 -9.16 4.60 -10.03
C LEU A 165 -10.28 4.21 -9.08
N SER A 166 -11.49 4.01 -9.59
CA SER A 166 -12.62 3.56 -8.77
C SER A 166 -13.07 2.16 -9.17
N TYR A 167 -13.36 1.35 -8.15
CA TYR A 167 -13.97 0.03 -8.29
C TYR A 167 -15.26 0.01 -7.47
N GLU A 168 -16.23 -0.77 -7.94
CA GLU A 168 -17.49 -1.01 -7.22
C GLU A 168 -17.57 -2.44 -6.72
N ASN A 169 -18.26 -2.59 -5.59
CA ASN A 169 -18.55 -3.88 -4.96
C ASN A 169 -17.29 -4.73 -4.73
N ILE A 170 -16.24 -4.11 -4.18
CA ILE A 170 -15.05 -4.85 -3.78
C ILE A 170 -15.48 -5.85 -2.71
N PRO A 171 -15.20 -7.15 -2.86
CA PRO A 171 -15.47 -8.11 -1.81
C PRO A 171 -14.69 -7.76 -0.54
N VAL A 172 -15.35 -7.87 0.61
CA VAL A 172 -14.76 -7.55 1.93
C VAL A 172 -13.44 -8.30 2.17
N PHE A 173 -13.33 -9.55 1.73
CA PHE A 173 -12.10 -10.34 1.89
C PHE A 173 -10.90 -9.83 1.07
N LEU A 174 -11.10 -8.99 0.04
CA LEU A 174 -10.00 -8.38 -0.73
C LEU A 174 -9.43 -7.14 -0.02
N MET A 175 -10.16 -6.56 0.92
CA MET A 175 -9.77 -5.32 1.58
C MET A 175 -8.41 -5.40 2.31
N PRO A 176 -8.10 -6.47 3.08
CA PRO A 176 -6.76 -6.61 3.68
C PRO A 176 -5.63 -6.55 2.65
N TYR A 177 -5.83 -7.13 1.47
CA TYR A 177 -4.82 -7.12 0.41
C TYR A 177 -4.63 -5.72 -0.18
N LEU A 178 -5.70 -4.92 -0.26
CA LEU A 178 -5.63 -3.54 -0.72
C LEU A 178 -4.97 -2.62 0.31
N ASP A 179 -5.20 -2.83 1.61
CA ASP A 179 -4.46 -2.13 2.66
C ASP A 179 -2.97 -2.48 2.59
N MET A 180 -2.64 -3.77 2.41
CA MET A 180 -1.26 -4.19 2.20
C MET A 180 -0.65 -3.64 0.92
N ALA A 181 -1.42 -3.49 -0.15
CA ALA A 181 -0.99 -2.84 -1.38
C ALA A 181 -0.62 -1.37 -1.18
N ALA A 182 -1.43 -0.65 -0.42
CA ALA A 182 -1.19 0.74 -0.07
C ALA A 182 0.12 0.90 0.73
N LEU A 183 0.46 -0.07 1.58
CA LEU A 183 1.67 -0.08 2.41
C LEU A 183 2.93 -0.54 1.67
N LEU A 184 2.85 -1.63 0.90
CA LEU A 184 4.03 -2.28 0.31
C LEU A 184 4.47 -1.70 -1.04
N HIS A 185 3.65 -0.79 -1.59
CA HIS A 185 3.72 -0.30 -2.95
C HIS A 185 3.51 -1.42 -4.00
N VAL A 186 2.87 -1.11 -5.11
CA VAL A 186 2.53 -2.12 -6.14
C VAL A 186 3.02 -1.74 -7.54
N GLY A 187 3.20 -2.74 -8.40
CA GLY A 187 3.72 -2.54 -9.75
C GLY A 187 5.25 -2.41 -9.80
N LYS A 188 5.74 -1.62 -10.75
CA LYS A 188 7.16 -1.42 -11.05
C LYS A 188 7.76 -0.27 -10.25
N LYS A 189 9.09 -0.26 -10.16
CA LYS A 189 9.88 0.86 -9.59
C LYS A 189 9.51 1.18 -8.13
N THR A 190 8.99 0.20 -7.39
CA THR A 190 8.58 0.35 -5.97
C THR A 190 9.71 0.77 -5.04
N HIS A 191 10.98 0.53 -5.41
CA HIS A 191 12.14 1.03 -4.67
C HIS A 191 12.30 2.56 -4.70
N TYR A 192 11.61 3.26 -5.61
CA TYR A 192 11.48 4.72 -5.62
C TYR A 192 10.16 5.21 -4.98
N GLY A 193 9.40 4.32 -4.34
CA GLY A 193 8.08 4.61 -3.78
C GLY A 193 6.95 4.69 -4.81
N CYS A 194 7.19 4.28 -6.06
CA CYS A 194 6.14 4.17 -7.09
C CYS A 194 5.07 3.18 -6.68
N GLY A 195 3.82 3.42 -7.10
CA GLY A 195 2.71 2.52 -6.82
C GLY A 195 2.15 2.64 -5.42
N THR A 196 2.33 3.80 -4.78
CA THR A 196 1.69 4.13 -3.51
C THR A 196 0.32 4.73 -3.76
N PHE A 197 -0.70 4.23 -3.08
CA PHE A 197 -2.04 4.79 -3.14
C PHE A 197 -2.71 4.80 -1.76
N ALA A 198 -3.74 5.63 -1.61
CA ALA A 198 -4.67 5.59 -0.49
C ALA A 198 -6.02 5.02 -0.93
N LEU A 199 -6.68 4.33 -0.01
CA LEU A 199 -8.07 3.90 -0.16
C LEU A 199 -8.98 5.02 0.36
N CYS A 200 -9.89 5.50 -0.49
CA CYS A 200 -10.87 6.51 -0.13
C CYS A 200 -12.29 5.98 -0.39
N LYS A 201 -13.17 6.13 0.59
CA LYS A 201 -14.59 5.81 0.43
C LYS A 201 -15.25 6.91 -0.40
N GLN A 202 -16.01 6.54 -1.41
CA GLN A 202 -16.91 7.49 -2.06
C GLN A 202 -18.19 7.59 -1.23
N GLU A 203 -18.46 8.76 -0.66
CA GLU A 203 -19.75 9.06 -0.06
C GLU A 203 -20.79 9.23 -1.17
N GLU A 204 -21.92 8.54 -1.04
CA GLU A 204 -23.09 8.77 -1.88
C GLU A 204 -23.72 10.08 -1.40
N TYR A 205 -23.60 11.13 -2.22
CA TYR A 205 -24.34 12.39 -2.05
C TYR A 205 -25.77 12.24 -2.55
#